data_AF-A0A4R8GYG8-F1
#
_entry.id   AF-A0A4R8GYG8-F1
#
_cell.length_a   1.000
_cell.length_b   1.000
_cell.length_c   1.000
_cell.angle_alpha   90.00
_cell.angle_beta   90.00
_cell.angle_gamma   90.00
#
_symmetry.space_group_name_H-M   'P 1'
#
loop_
_entity.id
_entity.type
_entity.pdbx_description
1 polymer ?
#
loop_
_entity_poly.entity_id
_entity_poly.type
_entity_poly.pdbx_seq_one_letter_code
_entity_poly.pdbx_strand_id
1 'polypeptide(L)'
;MRINKKLTGAADFNPTKKSFQMTIEKLCEQIEEKEIVLPLYQTGIRWTIEKSIDLFNFQLLGKAPVAPLSLNQIKNTDIAVEQVSFIDRKSIIDDVKNRYSVTDGQQRLSCNYKAYIDHPEFRNIVLDLVKGKFLLVSEEIKRYQIPVGKLLNRNVANFFDYVNSSSYLKKGEVTQVLLQIRNKLQNYSYTINLAEDLTEDEQVEWFEKLNNAGTRVSHVQMKFAKLLVQGIDIYAQYTDVFKTKLEEVGMDVFRQKTTEVSYPIAALNPAYEIVTKRNHKPNCSPLCPISSDTNEDKLCSLNASDLNKCFDLTLDALDKTIDFINNNDIAAPERIEYITYVLGVFVYNGNQELSNIQKNKLINWYKNVQFTNKSNTKKRNMFEEILKIATI
;
A
#
# COMPACT_ATOMS: atom_id res chain seq x y z
N MET A 1 24.92 16.36 -42.55
CA MET A 1 24.32 15.27 -41.74
C MET A 1 23.36 15.90 -40.73
N ARG A 2 22.07 15.53 -40.72
CA ARG A 2 21.09 16.08 -39.76
C ARG A 2 21.02 15.15 -38.55
N ILE A 3 21.71 15.52 -37.47
CA ILE A 3 21.63 14.80 -36.18
C ILE A 3 20.39 15.31 -35.44
N ASN A 4 19.65 14.41 -34.80
CA ASN A 4 18.48 14.76 -34.00
C ASN A 4 18.91 15.59 -32.79
N LYS A 5 18.34 16.79 -32.61
CA LYS A 5 18.65 17.70 -31.49
C LYS A 5 18.45 17.04 -30.12
N LYS A 6 17.50 16.09 -29.99
CA LYS A 6 17.30 15.31 -28.77
C LYS A 6 18.52 14.44 -28.43
N LEU A 7 19.17 13.86 -29.44
CA LEU A 7 20.37 13.02 -29.23
C LEU A 7 21.56 13.86 -28.76
N THR A 8 21.72 15.07 -29.29
CA THR A 8 22.77 15.99 -28.85
C THR A 8 22.57 16.36 -27.38
N GLY A 9 21.35 16.76 -26.98
CA GLY A 9 21.06 17.08 -25.57
C GLY A 9 21.20 15.88 -24.63
N ALA A 10 20.80 14.68 -25.06
CA ALA A 10 20.92 13.46 -24.25
C ALA A 10 22.39 13.01 -24.09
N ALA A 11 23.25 13.22 -25.08
CA ALA A 11 24.66 12.85 -25.02
C ALA A 11 25.45 13.70 -24.00
N ASP A 12 25.03 14.96 -23.80
CA ASP A 12 25.70 15.89 -22.89
C ASP A 12 25.22 15.76 -21.42
N PHE A 13 24.11 15.05 -21.19
CA PHE A 13 23.52 14.87 -19.86
C PHE A 13 23.91 13.52 -19.25
N ASN A 14 24.56 13.55 -18.08
CA ASN A 14 24.86 12.35 -17.30
C ASN A 14 24.18 12.39 -15.92
N PRO A 15 23.11 11.60 -15.68
CA PRO A 15 22.38 11.61 -14.42
C PRO A 15 23.19 11.04 -13.23
N THR A 16 24.23 10.24 -13.47
CA THR A 16 25.02 9.59 -12.40
C THR A 16 25.92 10.55 -11.61
N LYS A 17 26.09 11.80 -12.08
CA LYS A 17 26.90 12.81 -11.39
C LYS A 17 26.19 13.51 -10.23
N LYS A 18 24.91 13.19 -10.00
CA LYS A 18 24.08 13.81 -8.94
C LYS A 18 23.76 12.83 -7.82
N SER A 19 24.78 12.19 -7.26
CA SER A 19 24.63 11.31 -6.08
C SER A 19 25.46 11.80 -4.90
N PHE A 20 24.87 11.76 -3.71
CA PHE A 20 25.52 12.18 -2.45
C PHE A 20 25.05 11.30 -1.29
N GLN A 21 25.62 11.48 -0.09
CA GLN A 21 25.23 10.72 1.10
C GLN A 21 24.51 11.60 2.11
N MET A 22 23.50 11.04 2.80
CA MET A 22 22.80 11.71 3.89
C MET A 22 22.53 10.72 5.03
N THR A 23 22.73 11.15 6.27
CA THR A 23 22.48 10.33 7.47
C THR A 23 20.99 10.16 7.73
N ILE A 24 20.60 9.09 8.43
CA ILE A 24 19.22 8.87 8.88
C ILE A 24 18.71 10.04 9.70
N GLU A 25 19.52 10.57 10.62
CA GLU A 25 19.16 11.73 11.43
C GLU A 25 18.79 12.93 10.55
N LYS A 26 19.66 13.28 9.59
CA LYS A 26 19.38 14.42 8.70
C LYS A 26 18.17 14.19 7.81
N LEU A 27 17.98 12.97 7.29
CA LEU A 27 16.79 12.61 6.52
C LEU A 27 15.51 12.78 7.36
N CYS A 28 15.54 12.40 8.64
CA CYS A 28 14.39 12.54 9.54
C CYS A 28 14.10 14.01 9.86
N GLU A 29 15.12 14.84 10.12
CA GLU A 29 14.98 16.30 10.28
C GLU A 29 14.32 16.92 9.05
N GLN A 30 14.82 16.59 7.85
CA GLN A 30 14.28 17.15 6.61
C GLN A 30 12.84 16.70 6.31
N ILE A 31 12.45 15.49 6.74
CA ILE A 31 11.05 15.05 6.68
C ILE A 31 10.18 15.86 7.65
N GLU A 32 10.67 16.11 8.86
CA GLU A 32 9.99 16.89 9.89
C GLU A 32 9.79 18.35 9.45
N GLU A 33 10.82 18.95 8.87
CA GLU A 33 10.83 20.31 8.31
C GLU A 33 10.06 20.42 6.98
N LYS A 34 9.53 19.29 6.46
CA LYS A 34 8.83 19.19 5.17
C LYS A 34 9.69 19.61 3.97
N GLU A 35 11.01 19.50 4.07
CA GLU A 35 11.96 19.61 2.95
C GLU A 35 11.93 18.35 2.08
N ILE A 36 11.81 17.18 2.70
CA ILE A 36 11.56 15.90 2.02
C ILE A 36 10.07 15.59 2.10
N VAL A 37 9.44 15.43 0.93
CA VAL A 37 8.00 15.21 0.76
C VAL A 37 7.73 14.03 -0.16
N LEU A 38 6.49 13.55 -0.19
CA LEU A 38 6.10 12.45 -1.05
C LEU A 38 5.18 12.93 -2.16
N PRO A 39 5.37 12.45 -3.40
CA PRO A 39 4.41 12.70 -4.44
C PRO A 39 3.10 11.98 -4.12
N LEU A 40 1.99 12.61 -4.47
CA LEU A 40 0.64 12.13 -4.13
C LEU A 40 0.41 10.67 -4.56
N TYR A 41 0.96 10.25 -5.70
CA TYR A 41 0.68 8.93 -6.29
C TYR A 41 1.30 7.73 -5.52
N GLN A 42 2.17 7.97 -4.55
CA GLN A 42 3.04 6.95 -3.98
C GLN A 42 2.45 6.15 -2.78
N THR A 43 1.16 6.32 -2.51
CA THR A 43 0.57 6.07 -1.19
C THR A 43 0.15 4.62 -0.90
N GLY A 44 0.23 3.70 -1.87
CA GLY A 44 -0.36 2.35 -1.74
C GLY A 44 0.51 1.25 -1.11
N ILE A 45 1.82 1.43 -0.93
CA ILE A 45 2.71 0.35 -0.46
C ILE A 45 3.25 0.67 0.94
N ARG A 46 2.56 0.19 1.97
CA ARG A 46 3.04 0.19 3.36
C ARG A 46 3.85 -1.07 3.64
N TRP A 47 4.95 -0.94 4.38
CA TRP A 47 5.68 -2.11 4.88
C TRP A 47 4.92 -2.76 6.03
N THR A 48 5.04 -4.08 6.14
CA THR A 48 4.66 -4.81 7.34
C THR A 48 5.63 -4.48 8.47
N ILE A 49 5.19 -4.64 9.73
CA ILE A 49 6.06 -4.46 10.91
C ILE A 49 7.32 -5.33 10.82
N GLU A 50 7.19 -6.55 10.29
CA GLU A 50 8.31 -7.47 10.09
C GLU A 50 9.39 -6.87 9.16
N LYS A 51 9.00 -6.27 8.03
CA LYS A 51 9.96 -5.59 7.13
C LYS A 51 10.64 -4.39 7.79
N SER A 52 9.93 -3.68 8.64
CA SER A 52 10.52 -2.60 9.45
C SER A 52 11.57 -3.13 10.43
N ILE A 53 11.28 -4.25 11.10
CA ILE A 53 12.24 -4.92 12.00
C ILE A 53 13.46 -5.41 11.21
N ASP A 54 13.26 -5.99 10.04
CA ASP A 54 14.34 -6.43 9.17
C ASP A 54 15.24 -5.27 8.74
N LEU A 55 14.67 -4.11 8.42
CA LEU A 55 15.46 -2.91 8.12
C LEU A 55 16.31 -2.48 9.30
N PHE A 56 15.74 -2.39 10.51
CA PHE A 56 16.51 -1.99 11.70
C PHE A 56 17.63 -2.99 12.01
N ASN A 57 17.34 -4.29 11.89
CA ASN A 57 18.33 -5.33 12.06
C ASN A 57 19.43 -5.27 10.99
N PHE A 58 19.07 -4.97 9.74
CA PHE A 58 20.04 -4.79 8.67
C PHE A 58 20.92 -3.56 8.89
N GLN A 59 20.35 -2.42 9.30
CA GLN A 59 21.15 -1.22 9.64
C GLN A 59 22.06 -1.44 10.85
N LEU A 60 21.63 -2.26 11.83
CA LEU A 60 22.39 -2.56 13.03
C LEU A 60 23.49 -3.61 12.80
N LEU A 61 23.18 -4.72 12.13
CA LEU A 61 24.01 -5.92 12.04
C LEU A 61 24.53 -6.20 10.63
N GLY A 62 23.95 -5.56 9.61
CA GLY A 62 24.30 -5.75 8.22
C GLY A 62 25.74 -5.33 7.93
N LYS A 63 26.36 -6.05 6.98
CA LYS A 63 27.73 -5.80 6.52
C LYS A 63 27.78 -4.95 5.24
N ALA A 64 26.62 -4.61 4.68
CA ALA A 64 26.47 -3.90 3.43
C ALA A 64 25.56 -2.68 3.61
N PRO A 65 25.74 -1.61 2.82
CA PRO A 65 24.85 -0.46 2.82
C PRO A 65 23.45 -0.87 2.33
N VAL A 66 22.42 -0.14 2.80
CA VAL A 66 21.06 -0.31 2.29
C VAL A 66 20.98 0.31 0.91
N ALA A 67 20.08 -0.20 0.07
CA ALA A 67 19.83 0.35 -1.26
C ALA A 67 19.64 1.88 -1.24
N PRO A 68 20.12 2.59 -2.28
CA PRO A 68 19.99 4.04 -2.40
C PRO A 68 18.53 4.53 -2.30
N LEU A 69 18.37 5.83 -2.04
CA LEU A 69 17.12 6.54 -2.16
C LEU A 69 17.15 7.35 -3.46
N SER A 70 16.01 7.49 -4.11
CA SER A 70 15.89 8.31 -5.34
C SER A 70 14.98 9.48 -5.05
N LEU A 71 15.49 10.69 -5.25
CA LEU A 71 14.79 11.95 -4.97
C LEU A 71 14.72 12.78 -6.25
N ASN A 72 13.60 13.48 -6.43
CA ASN A 72 13.42 14.52 -7.44
C ASN A 72 13.39 15.88 -6.75
N GLN A 73 14.32 16.77 -7.09
CA GLN A 73 14.27 18.15 -6.63
C GLN A 73 13.31 18.95 -7.50
N ILE A 74 12.34 19.60 -6.86
CA ILE A 74 11.36 20.44 -7.55
C ILE A 74 11.96 21.83 -7.73
N LYS A 75 12.37 22.21 -8.94
CA LYS A 75 12.80 23.59 -9.26
C LYS A 75 11.73 24.33 -10.07
N ASN A 76 11.00 23.60 -10.90
CA ASN A 76 9.86 24.07 -11.68
C ASN A 76 8.54 23.57 -11.06
N THR A 77 7.74 24.49 -10.53
CA THR A 77 6.45 24.19 -9.90
C THR A 77 5.34 23.87 -10.92
N ASP A 78 5.48 24.28 -12.18
CA ASP A 78 4.44 24.09 -13.20
C ASP A 78 4.24 22.61 -13.60
N ILE A 79 5.29 21.81 -13.43
CA ILE A 79 5.30 20.37 -13.72
C ILE A 79 5.35 19.53 -12.45
N ALA A 80 5.33 20.17 -11.28
CA ALA A 80 5.43 19.50 -10.01
C ALA A 80 4.15 18.72 -9.71
N VAL A 81 4.31 17.45 -9.36
CA VAL A 81 3.21 16.63 -8.85
C VAL A 81 2.79 17.20 -7.49
N GLU A 82 1.51 17.09 -7.15
CA GLU A 82 1.04 17.41 -5.80
C GLU A 82 1.79 16.60 -4.74
N GLN A 83 2.14 17.26 -3.63
CA GLN A 83 2.97 16.69 -2.58
C GLN A 83 2.17 16.49 -1.29
N VAL A 84 2.52 15.44 -0.54
CA VAL A 84 1.89 15.08 0.74
C VAL A 84 2.93 14.81 1.83
N SER A 85 2.51 14.89 3.09
CA SER A 85 3.36 14.57 4.25
C SER A 85 3.62 13.06 4.42
N PHE A 86 4.68 12.72 5.16
CA PHE A 86 5.16 11.35 5.32
C PHE A 86 4.30 10.42 6.17
N ILE A 87 3.61 10.94 7.18
CA ILE A 87 2.81 10.12 8.11
C ILE A 87 1.33 10.32 7.82
N ASP A 88 0.85 11.56 7.99
CA ASP A 88 -0.58 11.88 7.90
C ASP A 88 -1.12 11.97 6.46
N ARG A 89 -0.24 11.94 5.45
CA ARG A 89 -0.62 12.12 4.02
C ARG A 89 -1.40 13.40 3.74
N LYS A 90 -1.20 14.44 4.55
CA LYS A 90 -1.82 15.74 4.35
C LYS A 90 -1.15 16.47 3.19
N SER A 91 -1.95 17.05 2.30
CA SER A 91 -1.45 17.86 1.19
C SER A 91 -0.58 19.00 1.68
N ILE A 92 0.52 19.23 0.98
CA ILE A 92 1.42 20.36 1.19
C ILE A 92 0.91 21.51 0.32
N ILE A 93 0.33 22.52 0.96
CA ILE A 93 -0.31 23.67 0.28
C ILE A 93 0.71 24.81 0.03
N ASP A 94 1.81 24.82 0.78
CA ASP A 94 2.87 25.82 0.69
C ASP A 94 3.75 25.61 -0.56
N ASP A 95 4.56 26.62 -0.91
CA ASP A 95 5.50 26.52 -2.03
C ASP A 95 6.40 25.28 -1.92
N VAL A 96 6.32 24.43 -2.94
CA VAL A 96 7.07 23.16 -3.04
C VAL A 96 8.44 23.34 -3.71
N LYS A 97 8.77 24.56 -4.14
CA LYS A 97 10.05 24.87 -4.76
C LYS A 97 11.23 24.52 -3.85
N ASN A 98 12.26 23.94 -4.46
CA ASN A 98 13.47 23.37 -3.88
C ASN A 98 13.28 22.17 -2.94
N ARG A 99 12.05 21.67 -2.73
CA ARG A 99 11.82 20.46 -1.94
C ARG A 99 12.25 19.20 -2.68
N TYR A 100 12.55 18.16 -1.93
CA TYR A 100 12.88 16.83 -2.44
C TYR A 100 11.64 15.94 -2.40
N SER A 101 11.09 15.63 -3.57
CA SER A 101 10.02 14.65 -3.73
C SER A 101 10.62 13.24 -3.85
N VAL A 102 10.21 12.31 -3.01
CA VAL A 102 10.78 10.95 -3.02
C VAL A 102 10.23 10.15 -4.20
N THR A 103 11.11 9.64 -5.06
CA THR A 103 10.74 8.74 -6.15
C THR A 103 10.91 7.27 -5.75
N ASP A 104 11.90 6.90 -4.94
CA ASP A 104 12.05 5.55 -4.36
C ASP A 104 12.60 5.60 -2.93
N GLY A 105 12.21 4.62 -2.12
CA GLY A 105 12.70 4.46 -0.74
C GLY A 105 11.78 5.04 0.32
N GLN A 106 10.55 5.39 -0.04
CA GLN A 106 9.54 5.93 0.86
C GLN A 106 9.31 5.07 2.11
N GLN A 107 9.32 3.74 2.01
CA GLN A 107 9.05 2.86 3.15
C GLN A 107 10.23 2.85 4.12
N ARG A 108 11.46 2.93 3.60
CA ARG A 108 12.69 3.03 4.40
C ARG A 108 12.70 4.33 5.18
N LEU A 109 12.38 5.45 4.52
CA LEU A 109 12.28 6.76 5.15
C LEU A 109 11.16 6.81 6.19
N SER A 110 9.96 6.32 5.85
CA SER A 110 8.83 6.27 6.77
C SER A 110 9.11 5.40 8.00
N CYS A 111 9.81 4.27 7.83
CA CYS A 111 10.21 3.39 8.93
C CYS A 111 11.15 4.09 9.91
N ASN A 112 12.22 4.72 9.42
CA ASN A 112 13.15 5.45 10.27
C ASN A 112 12.47 6.65 10.94
N TYR A 113 11.64 7.40 10.19
CA TYR A 113 10.94 8.56 10.72
C TYR A 113 9.93 8.19 11.82
N LYS A 114 9.20 7.08 11.69
CA LYS A 114 8.31 6.57 12.75
C LYS A 114 9.05 6.27 14.05
N ALA A 115 10.27 5.70 13.98
CA ALA A 115 11.11 5.53 15.17
C ALA A 115 11.61 6.87 15.73
N TYR A 116 12.00 7.79 14.86
CA TYR A 116 12.48 9.13 15.24
C TYR A 116 11.45 9.94 16.04
N ILE A 117 10.16 9.83 15.70
CA ILE A 117 9.07 10.53 16.40
C ILE A 117 8.38 9.70 17.51
N ASP A 118 8.86 8.48 17.80
CA ASP A 118 8.20 7.54 18.73
C ASP A 118 6.74 7.25 18.38
N HIS A 119 6.49 6.91 17.11
CA HIS A 119 5.15 6.64 16.59
C HIS A 119 4.50 5.43 17.29
N PRO A 120 3.20 5.48 17.68
CA PRO A 120 2.54 4.42 18.45
C PRO A 120 2.60 3.03 17.82
N GLU A 121 2.56 2.94 16.49
CA GLU A 121 2.68 1.68 15.74
C GLU A 121 3.98 0.93 16.04
N PHE A 122 5.05 1.64 16.42
CA PHE A 122 6.38 1.07 16.66
C PHE A 122 6.67 0.84 18.14
N ARG A 123 5.69 1.09 19.02
CA ARG A 123 5.80 0.93 20.47
C ARG A 123 6.35 -0.45 20.89
N ASN A 124 5.93 -1.49 20.19
CA ASN A 124 6.24 -2.88 20.50
C ASN A 124 7.46 -3.42 19.72
N ILE A 125 8.11 -2.59 18.92
CA ILE A 125 9.39 -2.95 18.28
C ILE A 125 10.49 -2.59 19.26
N VAL A 126 11.20 -3.58 19.78
CA VAL A 126 12.21 -3.39 20.83
C VAL A 126 13.56 -3.93 20.38
N LEU A 127 14.63 -3.26 20.76
CA LEU A 127 15.97 -3.84 20.76
C LEU A 127 16.11 -4.74 21.99
N ASP A 128 16.33 -6.03 21.76
CA ASP A 128 16.56 -7.01 22.81
C ASP A 128 18.08 -7.18 23.02
N LEU A 129 18.58 -6.74 24.18
CA LEU A 129 20.01 -6.76 24.48
C LEU A 129 20.58 -8.17 24.71
N VAL A 130 19.72 -9.15 25.03
CA VAL A 130 20.15 -10.54 25.21
C VAL A 130 20.23 -11.25 23.86
N LYS A 131 19.24 -11.00 22.98
CA LYS A 131 19.21 -11.58 21.63
C LYS A 131 20.05 -10.80 20.61
N GLY A 132 20.46 -9.57 20.94
CA GLY A 132 21.30 -8.72 20.10
C GLY A 132 20.62 -8.21 18.82
N LYS A 133 19.29 -8.12 18.80
CA LYS A 133 18.53 -7.72 17.61
C LYS A 133 17.19 -7.07 17.95
N PHE A 134 16.62 -6.35 16.99
CA PHE A 134 15.25 -5.87 17.03
C PHE A 134 14.26 -7.01 16.81
N LEU A 135 13.16 -6.97 17.54
CA LEU A 135 12.05 -7.92 17.44
C LEU A 135 10.73 -7.29 17.86
N LEU A 136 9.63 -7.92 17.47
CA LEU A 136 8.29 -7.57 17.93
C LEU A 136 8.00 -8.28 19.27
N VAL A 137 7.49 -7.54 20.25
CA VAL A 137 6.95 -8.13 21.49
C VAL A 137 5.43 -7.96 21.55
N SER A 138 4.73 -9.03 21.90
CA SER A 138 3.28 -9.02 22.19
C SER A 138 2.99 -8.82 23.69
N GLU A 139 3.99 -9.05 24.54
CA GLU A 139 3.90 -8.97 26.00
C GLU A 139 4.55 -7.67 26.53
N GLU A 140 4.59 -7.54 27.85
CA GLU A 140 5.27 -6.45 28.53
C GLU A 140 6.76 -6.39 28.14
N ILE A 141 7.26 -5.17 27.92
CA ILE A 141 8.64 -4.91 27.53
C ILE A 141 9.56 -5.27 28.69
N LYS A 142 10.48 -6.20 28.45
CA LYS A 142 11.35 -6.74 29.50
C LYS A 142 12.43 -5.73 29.90
N ARG A 143 12.95 -5.83 31.13
CA ARG A 143 13.95 -4.90 31.69
C ARG A 143 15.23 -4.71 30.85
N TYR A 144 15.57 -5.70 30.02
CA TYR A 144 16.74 -5.71 29.13
C TYR A 144 16.39 -5.34 27.68
N GLN A 145 15.19 -4.83 27.45
CA GLN A 145 14.68 -4.40 26.15
C GLN A 145 14.41 -2.90 26.17
N ILE A 146 14.62 -2.24 25.03
CA ILE A 146 14.30 -0.82 24.84
C ILE A 146 13.47 -0.64 23.56
N PRO A 147 12.32 0.07 23.60
CA PRO A 147 11.55 0.40 22.41
C PRO A 147 12.38 1.19 21.41
N VAL A 148 12.23 0.88 20.12
CA VAL A 148 12.95 1.58 19.04
C VAL A 148 12.65 3.07 19.04
N GLY A 149 11.42 3.47 19.34
CA GLY A 149 11.00 4.86 19.42
C GLY A 149 11.61 5.65 20.58
N LYS A 150 12.02 4.95 21.66
CA LYS A 150 12.80 5.54 22.76
C LYS A 150 14.29 5.57 22.44
N LEU A 151 14.80 4.49 21.83
CA LEU A 151 16.21 4.37 21.44
C LEU A 151 16.62 5.41 20.40
N LEU A 152 15.79 5.64 19.38
CA LEU A 152 16.08 6.51 18.24
C LEU A 152 15.32 7.84 18.25
N ASN A 153 14.68 8.18 19.38
CA ASN A 153 13.90 9.40 19.50
C ASN A 153 14.72 10.64 19.15
N ARG A 154 14.14 11.61 18.44
CA ARG A 154 14.78 12.91 18.16
C ARG A 154 15.27 13.63 19.40
N ASN A 155 14.48 13.59 20.48
CA ASN A 155 14.85 14.19 21.75
C ASN A 155 15.62 13.18 22.59
N VAL A 156 16.92 13.42 22.75
CA VAL A 156 17.81 12.57 23.55
C VAL A 156 17.37 12.43 25.01
N ALA A 157 16.62 13.40 25.56
CA ALA A 157 16.07 13.30 26.91
C ALA A 157 15.11 12.10 27.03
N ASN A 158 14.28 11.83 26.02
CA ASN A 158 13.36 10.69 26.02
C ASN A 158 14.11 9.34 26.09
N PHE A 159 15.30 9.27 25.49
CA PHE A 159 16.17 8.10 25.61
C PHE A 159 16.68 7.94 27.04
N PHE A 160 17.23 9.01 27.62
CA PHE A 160 17.77 8.97 28.99
C PHE A 160 16.69 8.72 30.04
N ASP A 161 15.52 9.34 29.92
CA ASP A 161 14.39 9.13 30.84
C ASP A 161 13.97 7.66 30.88
N TYR A 162 13.87 7.02 29.70
CA TYR A 162 13.54 5.60 29.62
C TYR A 162 14.65 4.72 30.21
N VAL A 163 15.91 4.97 29.86
CA VAL A 163 17.07 4.20 30.35
C VAL A 163 17.19 4.31 31.88
N ASN A 164 17.03 5.51 32.44
CA ASN A 164 17.14 5.76 33.88
C ASN A 164 16.01 5.14 34.70
N SER A 165 14.83 4.92 34.08
CA SER A 165 13.71 4.22 34.72
C SER A 165 13.95 2.71 34.91
N SER A 166 14.84 2.10 34.13
CA SER A 166 15.16 0.67 34.22
C SER A 166 16.39 0.42 35.08
N SER A 167 16.27 -0.48 36.06
CA SER A 167 17.40 -0.91 36.90
C SER A 167 18.51 -1.61 36.12
N TYR A 168 18.19 -2.21 34.96
CA TYR A 168 19.15 -2.89 34.10
C TYR A 168 19.79 -1.94 33.07
N LEU A 169 18.98 -1.12 32.38
CA LEU A 169 19.49 -0.26 31.30
C LEU A 169 20.38 0.88 31.83
N LYS A 170 20.08 1.40 33.02
CA LYS A 170 20.87 2.47 33.66
C LYS A 170 22.28 2.08 34.09
N LYS A 171 22.64 0.79 33.99
CA LYS A 171 24.02 0.34 34.26
C LYS A 171 24.94 1.00 33.24
N GLY A 172 26.05 1.60 33.70
CA GLY A 172 26.95 2.39 32.86
C GLY A 172 27.42 1.65 31.60
N GLU A 173 27.82 0.39 31.73
CA GLU A 173 28.21 -0.47 30.60
C GLU A 173 27.08 -0.67 29.57
N VAL A 174 25.84 -0.86 30.03
CA VAL A 174 24.67 -1.06 29.16
C VAL A 174 24.30 0.25 28.46
N THR A 175 24.29 1.35 29.21
CA THR A 175 24.02 2.69 28.67
C THR A 175 25.04 3.09 27.60
N GLN A 176 26.33 2.79 27.82
CA GLN A 176 27.38 3.05 26.83
C GLN A 176 27.15 2.27 25.52
N VAL A 177 26.81 0.98 25.61
CA VAL A 177 26.49 0.18 24.41
C VAL A 177 25.25 0.74 23.69
N LEU A 178 24.20 1.10 24.44
CA LEU A 178 23.00 1.71 23.86
C LEU A 178 23.29 3.03 23.12
N LEU A 179 24.16 3.88 23.68
CA LEU A 179 24.60 5.11 23.03
C LEU A 179 25.39 4.83 21.75
N GLN A 180 26.29 3.83 21.76
CA GLN A 180 27.01 3.41 20.55
C GLN A 180 26.06 2.92 19.46
N ILE A 181 25.06 2.11 19.83
CA ILE A 181 24.04 1.61 18.91
C ILE A 181 23.21 2.75 18.33
N ARG A 182 22.74 3.66 19.20
CA ARG A 182 21.99 4.84 18.80
C ARG A 182 22.79 5.68 17.81
N ASN A 183 24.03 6.04 18.14
CA ASN A 183 24.90 6.84 17.27
C ASN A 183 25.17 6.15 15.94
N LYS A 184 25.39 4.82 15.93
CA LYS A 184 25.57 4.06 14.69
C LYS A 184 24.33 4.16 13.79
N LEU A 185 23.14 4.00 14.34
CA LEU A 185 21.90 4.03 13.58
C LEU A 185 21.56 5.44 13.10
N GLN A 186 21.70 6.47 13.94
CA GLN A 186 21.44 7.86 13.54
C GLN A 186 22.40 8.34 12.44
N ASN A 187 23.69 7.95 12.52
CA ASN A 187 24.71 8.29 11.54
C ASN A 187 24.79 7.31 10.35
N TYR A 188 23.88 6.35 10.25
CA TYR A 188 23.83 5.46 9.11
C TYR A 188 23.48 6.26 7.85
N SER A 189 24.34 6.22 6.83
CA SER A 189 24.17 7.02 5.62
C SER A 189 23.49 6.26 4.49
N TYR A 190 22.50 6.90 3.87
CA TYR A 190 21.94 6.49 2.58
C TYR A 190 22.66 7.19 1.44
N THR A 191 22.92 6.47 0.36
CA THR A 191 23.22 7.09 -0.93
C THR A 191 21.92 7.65 -1.51
N ILE A 192 21.94 8.92 -1.91
CA ILE A 192 20.84 9.64 -2.54
C ILE A 192 21.18 9.80 -4.02
N ASN A 193 20.29 9.39 -4.90
CA ASN A 193 20.32 9.69 -6.33
C ASN A 193 19.34 10.82 -6.60
N LEU A 194 19.85 11.96 -7.10
CA LEU A 194 19.05 13.17 -7.29
C LEU A 194 18.77 13.42 -8.78
N ALA A 195 17.50 13.49 -9.12
CA ALA A 195 17.02 14.08 -10.36
C ALA A 195 16.44 15.47 -10.09
N GLU A 196 16.18 16.23 -11.14
CA GLU A 196 15.56 17.55 -11.06
C GLU A 196 14.43 17.61 -12.07
N ASP A 197 13.31 18.23 -11.67
CA ASP A 197 12.22 18.61 -12.57
C ASP A 197 11.64 17.44 -13.39
N LEU A 198 11.62 16.23 -12.83
CA LEU A 198 10.92 15.11 -13.46
C LEU A 198 9.40 15.31 -13.43
N THR A 199 8.75 15.12 -14.58
CA THR A 199 7.29 15.07 -14.70
C THR A 199 6.70 13.85 -13.98
N GLU A 200 5.37 13.81 -13.79
CA GLU A 200 4.69 12.64 -13.19
C GLU A 200 5.06 11.35 -13.92
N ASP A 201 4.93 11.33 -15.25
CA ASP A 201 5.22 10.15 -16.09
C ASP A 201 6.69 9.71 -16.01
N GLU A 202 7.64 10.65 -15.98
CA GLU A 202 9.07 10.33 -15.86
C GLU A 202 9.45 9.80 -14.48
N GLN A 203 8.86 10.33 -13.40
CA GLN A 203 9.08 9.79 -12.06
C GLN A 203 8.55 8.36 -11.94
N VAL A 204 7.41 8.08 -12.57
CA VAL A 204 6.80 6.74 -12.62
C VAL A 204 7.66 5.78 -13.41
N GLU A 205 8.10 6.19 -14.61
CA GLU A 205 9.00 5.38 -15.43
C GLU A 205 10.30 5.09 -14.67
N TRP A 206 10.85 6.09 -13.96
CA TRP A 206 12.05 5.90 -13.14
C TRP A 206 11.78 4.93 -11.99
N PHE A 207 10.67 5.06 -11.29
CA PHE A 207 10.26 4.15 -10.24
C PHE A 207 10.08 2.71 -10.77
N GLU A 208 9.43 2.52 -11.92
CA GLU A 208 9.28 1.20 -12.55
C GLU A 208 10.64 0.59 -12.94
N LYS A 209 11.55 1.40 -13.49
CA LYS A 209 12.92 0.95 -13.82
C LYS A 209 13.71 0.52 -12.59
N LEU A 210 13.57 1.23 -11.48
CA LEU A 210 14.18 0.86 -10.19
C LEU A 210 13.56 -0.44 -9.63
N ASN A 211 12.26 -0.63 -9.83
CA ASN A 211 11.52 -1.82 -9.42
C ASN A 211 11.55 -2.98 -10.42
N ASN A 212 12.32 -2.92 -11.50
CA ASN A 212 12.43 -4.03 -12.45
C ASN A 212 13.12 -5.30 -11.88
N ALA A 213 13.40 -5.35 -10.57
CA ALA A 213 13.73 -6.55 -9.81
C ALA A 213 12.62 -6.99 -8.80
N GLY A 214 11.45 -6.33 -8.75
CA GLY A 214 10.34 -6.70 -7.87
C GLY A 214 9.10 -5.78 -7.98
N THR A 215 7.92 -6.41 -8.08
CA THR A 215 6.53 -5.87 -8.09
C THR A 215 6.33 -4.45 -8.64
N ARG A 216 5.84 -4.35 -9.89
CA ARG A 216 5.34 -3.10 -10.49
C ARG A 216 4.29 -2.47 -9.58
N VAL A 217 4.44 -1.19 -9.21
CA VAL A 217 3.28 -0.40 -8.76
C VAL A 217 2.34 -0.36 -9.95
N SER A 218 1.19 -1.04 -9.82
CA SER A 218 0.25 -1.08 -10.94
C SER A 218 -0.32 0.32 -11.15
N HIS A 219 -0.51 0.73 -12.40
CA HIS A 219 -1.19 1.96 -12.83
C HIS A 219 -2.48 2.25 -12.02
N VAL A 220 -3.15 1.19 -11.54
CA VAL A 220 -4.26 1.19 -10.58
C VAL A 220 -3.98 1.98 -9.30
N GLN A 221 -2.86 1.66 -8.64
CA GLN A 221 -2.50 2.19 -7.34
C GLN A 221 -2.22 3.69 -7.43
N MET A 222 -1.59 4.10 -8.54
CA MET A 222 -1.33 5.49 -8.87
C MET A 222 -2.61 6.30 -9.08
N LYS A 223 -3.58 5.75 -9.80
CA LYS A 223 -4.85 6.44 -10.06
C LYS A 223 -5.66 6.62 -8.78
N PHE A 224 -5.71 5.60 -7.93
CA PHE A 224 -6.43 5.71 -6.66
C PHE A 224 -5.78 6.65 -5.65
N ALA A 225 -4.47 6.83 -5.71
CA ALA A 225 -3.80 7.79 -4.86
C ALA A 225 -4.29 9.24 -5.10
N LYS A 226 -4.78 9.57 -6.30
CA LYS A 226 -5.42 10.88 -6.59
C LYS A 226 -6.73 11.09 -5.81
N LEU A 227 -7.41 10.02 -5.40
CA LEU A 227 -8.65 10.08 -4.63
C LEU A 227 -8.42 10.50 -3.17
N LEU A 228 -7.19 10.37 -2.64
CA LEU A 228 -6.86 10.78 -1.27
C LEU A 228 -7.05 12.27 -1.05
N VAL A 229 -6.78 13.10 -2.07
CA VAL A 229 -7.01 14.56 -2.02
C VAL A 229 -8.50 14.87 -1.86
N GLN A 230 -9.35 13.97 -2.35
CA GLN A 230 -10.81 14.06 -2.20
C GLN A 230 -11.30 13.40 -0.90
N GLY A 231 -10.39 13.00 0.00
CA GLY A 231 -10.69 12.38 1.29
C GLY A 231 -10.95 10.87 1.23
N ILE A 232 -10.63 10.21 0.12
CA ILE A 232 -10.92 8.78 -0.09
C ILE A 232 -9.61 7.97 -0.06
N ASP A 233 -9.43 7.18 0.99
CA ASP A 233 -8.37 6.17 1.06
C ASP A 233 -8.98 4.81 0.68
N ILE A 234 -8.95 4.44 -0.60
CA ILE A 234 -9.55 3.18 -1.09
C ILE A 234 -8.96 1.94 -0.41
N TYR A 235 -7.72 2.02 0.08
CA TYR A 235 -7.10 0.87 0.74
C TYR A 235 -7.71 0.69 2.12
N ALA A 236 -7.64 1.74 2.95
CA ALA A 236 -8.15 1.71 4.31
C ALA A 236 -9.68 1.59 4.36
N GLN A 237 -10.39 2.23 3.43
CA GLN A 237 -11.86 2.26 3.42
C GLN A 237 -12.47 1.04 2.74
N TYR A 238 -11.74 0.34 1.86
CA TYR A 238 -12.32 -0.74 1.06
C TYR A 238 -11.42 -1.97 0.93
N THR A 239 -10.25 -1.91 0.28
CA THR A 239 -9.52 -3.16 -0.05
C THR A 239 -9.04 -3.91 1.18
N ASP A 240 -8.58 -3.20 2.21
CA ASP A 240 -8.11 -3.82 3.45
C ASP A 240 -9.28 -4.37 4.27
N VAL A 241 -10.43 -3.67 4.26
CA VAL A 241 -11.68 -4.14 4.88
C VAL A 241 -12.17 -5.41 4.19
N PHE A 242 -12.16 -5.44 2.86
CA PHE A 242 -12.55 -6.60 2.05
C PHE A 242 -11.70 -7.83 2.41
N LYS A 243 -10.38 -7.66 2.52
CA LYS A 243 -9.47 -8.75 2.91
C LYS A 243 -9.73 -9.22 4.34
N THR A 244 -9.79 -8.28 5.27
CA THR A 244 -9.97 -8.57 6.70
C THR A 244 -11.22 -9.43 6.91
N LYS A 245 -12.33 -9.09 6.25
CA LYS A 245 -13.58 -9.87 6.31
C LYS A 245 -13.40 -11.32 5.85
N LEU A 246 -12.64 -11.57 4.79
CA LEU A 246 -12.36 -12.93 4.31
C LEU A 246 -11.41 -13.70 5.23
N GLU A 247 -10.39 -13.01 5.78
CA GLU A 247 -9.43 -13.59 6.73
C GLU A 247 -10.12 -14.00 8.04
N GLU A 248 -11.03 -13.17 8.57
CA GLU A 248 -11.78 -13.43 9.80
C GLU A 248 -12.65 -14.70 9.73
N VAL A 249 -13.15 -15.04 8.54
CA VAL A 249 -13.91 -16.28 8.30
C VAL A 249 -13.06 -17.43 7.77
N GLY A 250 -11.73 -17.27 7.73
CA GLY A 250 -10.80 -18.31 7.32
C GLY A 250 -10.80 -18.64 5.83
N MET A 251 -11.27 -17.74 4.96
CA MET A 251 -11.30 -17.95 3.51
C MET A 251 -9.99 -17.48 2.84
N ASP A 252 -8.98 -18.36 2.81
CA ASP A 252 -7.71 -18.11 2.11
C ASP A 252 -7.82 -18.41 0.60
N VAL A 253 -8.21 -17.39 -0.16
CA VAL A 253 -8.54 -17.52 -1.59
C VAL A 253 -7.59 -16.77 -2.53
N PHE A 254 -6.64 -16.01 -1.99
CA PHE A 254 -5.68 -15.22 -2.76
C PHE A 254 -4.38 -15.99 -2.96
N ARG A 255 -4.13 -16.44 -4.20
CA ARG A 255 -2.91 -17.21 -4.52
C ARG A 255 -1.68 -16.35 -4.76
N GLN A 256 -1.86 -15.07 -5.09
CA GLN A 256 -0.79 -14.14 -5.44
C GLN A 256 -1.02 -12.79 -4.77
N LYS A 257 0.05 -12.17 -4.28
CA LYS A 257 -0.05 -10.88 -3.58
C LYS A 257 -0.67 -9.76 -4.43
N THR A 258 -0.43 -9.78 -5.74
CA THR A 258 -1.02 -8.84 -6.71
C THR A 258 -2.53 -9.01 -6.87
N THR A 259 -3.05 -10.21 -6.60
CA THR A 259 -4.48 -10.54 -6.70
C THR A 259 -5.28 -10.00 -5.51
N GLU A 260 -4.60 -9.74 -4.39
CA GLU A 260 -5.23 -9.17 -3.20
C GLU A 260 -5.72 -7.73 -3.40
N VAL A 261 -5.21 -6.99 -4.39
CA VAL A 261 -5.70 -5.64 -4.72
C VAL A 261 -6.60 -5.69 -5.95
N SER A 262 -6.20 -6.41 -7.00
CA SER A 262 -6.92 -6.40 -8.27
C SER A 262 -8.32 -7.04 -8.19
N TYR A 263 -8.53 -8.12 -7.44
CA TYR A 263 -9.87 -8.70 -7.31
C TYR A 263 -10.83 -7.84 -6.48
N PRO A 264 -10.47 -7.31 -5.30
CA PRO A 264 -11.35 -6.38 -4.60
C PRO A 264 -11.74 -5.18 -5.46
N ILE A 265 -10.79 -4.59 -6.19
CA ILE A 265 -11.08 -3.48 -7.08
C ILE A 265 -12.03 -3.89 -8.22
N ALA A 266 -11.81 -5.03 -8.87
CA ALA A 266 -12.72 -5.53 -9.90
C ALA A 266 -14.12 -5.88 -9.33
N ALA A 267 -14.22 -6.24 -8.06
CA ALA A 267 -15.49 -6.49 -7.36
C ALA A 267 -16.35 -5.22 -7.16
N LEU A 268 -15.80 -4.03 -7.42
CA LEU A 268 -16.58 -2.78 -7.48
C LEU A 268 -17.35 -2.62 -8.79
N ASN A 269 -17.03 -3.38 -9.84
CA ASN A 269 -17.66 -3.23 -11.15
C ASN A 269 -19.20 -3.39 -11.13
N PRO A 270 -19.79 -4.38 -10.44
CA PRO A 270 -21.24 -4.48 -10.32
C PRO A 270 -21.86 -3.25 -9.66
N ALA A 271 -21.27 -2.77 -8.56
CA ALA A 271 -21.78 -1.61 -7.85
C ALA A 271 -21.64 -0.33 -8.69
N TYR A 272 -20.54 -0.20 -9.43
CA TYR A 272 -20.34 0.87 -10.40
C TYR A 272 -21.48 0.91 -11.44
N GLU A 273 -21.88 -0.23 -12.02
CA GLU A 273 -22.99 -0.27 -12.97
C GLU A 273 -24.31 0.19 -12.34
N ILE A 274 -24.62 -0.29 -11.14
CA ILE A 274 -25.85 0.06 -10.41
C ILE A 274 -25.87 1.56 -10.05
N VAL A 275 -24.80 2.09 -9.45
CA VAL A 275 -24.72 3.49 -9.01
C VAL A 275 -24.75 4.45 -10.21
N THR A 276 -24.07 4.11 -11.30
CA THR A 276 -24.07 4.94 -12.52
C THR A 276 -25.29 4.71 -13.43
N LYS A 277 -26.23 3.86 -13.01
CA LYS A 277 -27.44 3.48 -13.78
C LYS A 277 -27.12 3.02 -15.20
N ARG A 278 -26.01 2.29 -15.37
CA ARG A 278 -25.62 1.73 -16.66
C ARG A 278 -26.22 0.35 -16.82
N ASN A 279 -26.86 0.12 -17.97
CA ASN A 279 -27.30 -1.22 -18.32
C ASN A 279 -26.09 -2.11 -18.57
N HIS A 280 -26.09 -3.29 -17.98
CA HIS A 280 -25.11 -4.32 -18.26
C HIS A 280 -25.07 -4.62 -19.76
N LYS A 281 -23.89 -4.50 -20.39
CA LYS A 281 -23.72 -4.73 -21.83
C LYS A 281 -23.02 -6.08 -22.08
N PRO A 282 -23.74 -7.10 -22.59
CA PRO A 282 -23.15 -8.39 -22.91
C PRO A 282 -21.96 -8.24 -23.86
N ASN A 283 -20.86 -8.95 -23.62
CA ASN A 283 -19.66 -9.00 -24.46
C ASN A 283 -18.96 -7.65 -24.76
N CYS A 284 -19.39 -6.53 -24.18
CA CYS A 284 -18.95 -5.19 -24.58
C CYS A 284 -18.34 -4.35 -23.44
N SER A 285 -18.33 -4.81 -22.19
CA SER A 285 -17.63 -4.08 -21.12
C SER A 285 -16.80 -5.00 -20.23
N PRO A 286 -15.55 -4.65 -19.92
CA PRO A 286 -14.72 -5.40 -18.98
C PRO A 286 -15.17 -5.13 -17.55
N LEU A 287 -16.47 -5.27 -17.21
CA LEU A 287 -17.05 -5.01 -15.89
C LEU A 287 -17.29 -6.30 -15.09
N CYS A 288 -16.62 -7.39 -15.50
CA CYS A 288 -16.65 -8.64 -14.76
C CYS A 288 -15.71 -8.53 -13.54
N PRO A 289 -16.04 -9.10 -12.38
CA PRO A 289 -15.22 -8.98 -11.19
C PRO A 289 -14.05 -9.98 -11.21
N ILE A 290 -13.18 -9.84 -12.21
CA ILE A 290 -11.94 -10.60 -12.41
C ILE A 290 -10.74 -9.65 -12.42
N SER A 291 -9.56 -10.15 -12.03
CA SER A 291 -8.37 -9.32 -11.84
C SER A 291 -7.90 -8.51 -13.06
N SER A 292 -8.30 -8.86 -14.28
CA SER A 292 -7.97 -8.11 -15.51
C SER A 292 -8.89 -6.93 -15.81
N ASP A 293 -9.98 -6.80 -15.05
CA ASP A 293 -11.15 -5.98 -15.39
C ASP A 293 -11.35 -4.87 -14.32
N THR A 294 -10.27 -4.35 -13.74
CA THR A 294 -10.28 -3.42 -12.60
C THR A 294 -10.85 -2.01 -12.87
N ASN A 295 -11.14 -1.64 -14.13
CA ASN A 295 -11.78 -0.37 -14.57
C ASN A 295 -11.43 0.88 -13.76
N GLU A 296 -10.15 1.09 -13.47
CA GLU A 296 -9.71 2.12 -12.53
C GLU A 296 -10.07 3.51 -13.02
N ASP A 297 -9.96 3.73 -14.33
CA ASP A 297 -10.29 4.98 -15.01
C ASP A 297 -11.74 5.40 -14.78
N LYS A 298 -12.64 4.42 -14.78
CA LYS A 298 -14.07 4.65 -14.57
C LYS A 298 -14.35 4.93 -13.09
N LEU A 299 -13.71 4.19 -12.18
CA LEU A 299 -13.86 4.40 -10.73
C LEU A 299 -13.32 5.77 -10.31
N CYS A 300 -12.15 6.18 -10.83
CA CYS A 300 -11.55 7.48 -10.52
C CYS A 300 -12.29 8.67 -11.14
N SER A 301 -13.18 8.43 -12.10
CA SER A 301 -14.06 9.47 -12.66
C SER A 301 -15.31 9.74 -11.83
N LEU A 302 -15.60 8.91 -10.82
CA LEU A 302 -16.71 9.14 -9.90
C LEU A 302 -16.38 10.23 -8.89
N ASN A 303 -17.42 10.92 -8.41
CA ASN A 303 -17.29 11.77 -7.24
C ASN A 303 -17.19 10.91 -5.96
N ALA A 304 -16.75 11.53 -4.86
CA ALA A 304 -16.56 10.82 -3.60
C ALA A 304 -17.82 10.16 -3.03
N SER A 305 -18.98 10.80 -3.19
CA SER A 305 -20.26 10.26 -2.71
C SER A 305 -20.62 8.96 -3.43
N ASP A 306 -20.50 8.95 -4.75
CA ASP A 306 -20.86 7.79 -5.57
C ASP A 306 -19.83 6.67 -5.45
N LEU A 307 -18.56 6.99 -5.26
CA LEU A 307 -17.53 5.99 -5.01
C LEU A 307 -17.73 5.32 -3.63
N ASN A 308 -18.04 6.10 -2.58
CA ASN A 308 -18.35 5.53 -1.26
C ASN A 308 -19.59 4.63 -1.31
N LYS A 309 -20.64 5.02 -2.06
CA LYS A 309 -21.79 4.13 -2.29
C LYS A 309 -21.38 2.81 -2.95
N CYS A 310 -20.41 2.83 -3.87
CA CYS A 310 -19.91 1.60 -4.46
C CYS A 310 -19.20 0.71 -3.42
N PHE A 311 -18.41 1.31 -2.51
CA PHE A 311 -17.77 0.57 -1.43
C PHE A 311 -18.79 -0.07 -0.50
N ASP A 312 -19.77 0.70 -0.03
CA ASP A 312 -20.82 0.23 0.90
C ASP A 312 -21.64 -0.91 0.28
N LEU A 313 -22.11 -0.75 -0.96
CA LEU A 313 -22.89 -1.78 -1.67
C LEU A 313 -22.10 -3.07 -1.85
N THR A 314 -20.82 -2.97 -2.23
CA THR A 314 -19.97 -4.14 -2.45
C THR A 314 -19.59 -4.83 -1.13
N LEU A 315 -19.32 -4.09 -0.07
CA LEU A 315 -18.98 -4.67 1.25
C LEU A 315 -20.17 -5.34 1.92
N ASP A 316 -21.39 -4.80 1.79
CA ASP A 316 -22.62 -5.45 2.25
C ASP A 316 -22.92 -6.73 1.44
N ALA A 317 -22.68 -6.69 0.12
CA ALA A 317 -22.80 -7.87 -0.73
C ALA A 317 -21.78 -8.96 -0.38
N LEU A 318 -20.57 -8.56 0.07
CA LEU A 318 -19.54 -9.48 0.53
C LEU A 318 -20.00 -10.23 1.78
N ASP A 319 -20.55 -9.53 2.78
CA ASP A 319 -21.08 -10.17 3.99
C ASP A 319 -22.18 -11.20 3.65
N LYS A 320 -23.12 -10.81 2.78
CA LYS A 320 -24.18 -11.71 2.29
C LYS A 320 -23.63 -12.91 1.53
N THR A 321 -22.54 -12.73 0.80
CA THR A 321 -21.86 -13.82 0.10
C THR A 321 -21.21 -14.79 1.07
N ILE A 322 -20.52 -14.29 2.09
CA ILE A 322 -19.91 -15.09 3.15
C ILE A 322 -20.98 -15.88 3.90
N ASP A 323 -22.06 -15.22 4.32
CA ASP A 323 -23.20 -15.87 4.97
C ASP A 323 -23.86 -16.92 4.08
N PHE A 324 -24.02 -16.61 2.79
CA PHE A 324 -24.57 -17.57 1.83
C PHE A 324 -23.69 -18.81 1.71
N ILE A 325 -22.36 -18.67 1.67
CA ILE A 325 -21.45 -19.82 1.59
C ILE A 325 -21.53 -20.66 2.88
N ASN A 326 -21.46 -20.00 4.04
CA ASN A 326 -21.44 -20.69 5.33
C ASN A 326 -22.77 -21.37 5.67
N ASN A 327 -23.91 -20.77 5.30
CA ASN A 327 -25.24 -21.25 5.71
C ASN A 327 -25.87 -22.29 4.76
N ASN A 328 -25.21 -22.65 3.64
CA ASN A 328 -25.83 -23.49 2.60
C ASN A 328 -25.07 -24.79 2.28
N ASP A 329 -24.19 -25.23 3.18
CA ASP A 329 -23.46 -26.51 3.06
C ASP A 329 -22.84 -26.69 1.66
N ILE A 330 -22.14 -25.65 1.22
CA ILE A 330 -21.35 -25.65 -0.01
C ILE A 330 -19.86 -25.67 0.34
N ALA A 331 -19.07 -26.29 -0.53
CA ALA A 331 -17.64 -26.42 -0.32
C ALA A 331 -16.98 -25.03 -0.19
N ALA A 332 -15.95 -24.94 0.65
CA ALA A 332 -15.18 -23.72 0.78
C ALA A 332 -14.57 -23.29 -0.58
N PRO A 333 -14.55 -21.99 -0.90
CA PRO A 333 -14.06 -21.52 -2.18
C PRO A 333 -12.55 -21.77 -2.30
N GLU A 334 -12.11 -22.48 -3.34
CA GLU A 334 -10.67 -22.66 -3.64
C GLU A 334 -10.05 -21.47 -4.40
N ARG A 335 -10.90 -20.53 -4.83
CA ARG A 335 -10.56 -19.37 -5.66
C ARG A 335 -11.48 -18.21 -5.35
N ILE A 336 -10.94 -17.00 -5.39
CA ILE A 336 -11.67 -15.75 -5.14
C ILE A 336 -12.82 -15.51 -6.13
N GLU A 337 -12.77 -16.07 -7.34
CA GLU A 337 -13.85 -15.91 -8.34
C GLU A 337 -15.19 -16.49 -7.90
N TYR A 338 -15.22 -17.52 -7.05
CA TYR A 338 -16.47 -18.01 -6.47
C TYR A 338 -17.15 -16.92 -5.61
N ILE A 339 -16.35 -16.19 -4.83
CA ILE A 339 -16.83 -15.11 -3.97
C ILE A 339 -17.26 -13.91 -4.84
N THR A 340 -16.39 -13.46 -5.75
CA THR A 340 -16.67 -12.22 -6.51
C THR A 340 -17.86 -12.35 -7.46
N TYR A 341 -18.15 -13.55 -7.97
CA TYR A 341 -19.31 -13.79 -8.83
C TYR A 341 -20.61 -13.82 -8.04
N VAL A 342 -20.63 -14.52 -6.90
CA VAL A 342 -21.79 -14.55 -5.99
C VAL A 342 -22.08 -13.17 -5.43
N LEU A 343 -21.03 -12.42 -5.05
CA LEU A 343 -21.12 -11.02 -4.64
C LEU A 343 -21.82 -10.19 -5.72
N GLY A 344 -21.42 -10.36 -6.99
CA GLY A 344 -22.07 -9.66 -8.10
C GLY A 344 -23.57 -9.90 -8.13
N VAL A 345 -24.03 -11.14 -7.97
CA VAL A 345 -25.47 -11.48 -7.92
C VAL A 345 -26.19 -10.70 -6.81
N PHE A 346 -25.61 -10.64 -5.61
CA PHE A 346 -26.20 -9.86 -4.51
C PHE A 346 -26.30 -8.38 -4.85
N VAL A 347 -25.25 -7.79 -5.42
CA VAL A 347 -25.26 -6.37 -5.82
C VAL A 347 -26.37 -6.09 -6.84
N TYR A 348 -26.55 -6.93 -7.87
CA TYR A 348 -27.63 -6.75 -8.85
C TYR A 348 -29.02 -7.01 -8.28
N ASN A 349 -29.14 -7.85 -7.24
CA ASN A 349 -30.39 -8.05 -6.49
C ASN A 349 -30.65 -6.92 -5.47
N GLY A 350 -29.89 -5.82 -5.51
CA GLY A 350 -30.00 -4.71 -4.56
C GLY A 350 -29.70 -5.12 -3.12
N ASN A 351 -28.86 -6.15 -2.95
CA ASN A 351 -28.53 -6.80 -1.68
C ASN A 351 -29.77 -7.25 -0.87
N GLN A 352 -30.88 -7.58 -1.53
CA GLN A 352 -32.05 -8.14 -0.86
C GLN A 352 -31.87 -9.64 -0.59
N GLU A 353 -32.65 -10.19 0.34
CA GLU A 353 -32.70 -11.63 0.55
C GLU A 353 -33.11 -12.35 -0.75
N LEU A 354 -32.38 -13.40 -1.09
CA LEU A 354 -32.68 -14.22 -2.26
C LEU A 354 -33.92 -15.08 -1.98
N SER A 355 -34.84 -15.13 -2.93
CA SER A 355 -35.95 -16.09 -2.88
C SER A 355 -35.43 -17.53 -2.90
N ASN A 356 -36.24 -18.48 -2.42
CA ASN A 356 -35.86 -19.91 -2.43
C ASN A 356 -35.49 -20.41 -3.84
N ILE A 357 -36.11 -19.86 -4.90
CA ILE A 357 -35.80 -20.22 -6.28
C ILE A 357 -34.43 -19.70 -6.69
N GLN A 358 -34.16 -18.41 -6.43
CA GLN A 358 -32.86 -17.80 -6.71
C GLN A 358 -31.74 -18.51 -5.93
N LYS A 359 -31.97 -18.76 -4.64
CA LYS A 359 -31.06 -19.45 -3.74
C LYS A 359 -30.68 -20.84 -4.25
N ASN A 360 -31.66 -21.67 -4.62
CA ASN A 360 -31.39 -23.01 -5.15
C ASN A 360 -30.63 -22.98 -6.49
N LYS A 361 -30.95 -22.03 -7.39
CA LYS A 361 -30.21 -21.85 -8.64
C LYS A 361 -28.76 -21.43 -8.38
N LEU A 362 -28.54 -20.54 -7.42
CA LEU A 362 -27.21 -20.06 -7.06
C LEU A 362 -26.36 -21.17 -6.43
N ILE A 363 -26.94 -21.98 -5.53
CA ILE A 363 -26.28 -23.17 -4.96
C ILE A 363 -25.91 -24.16 -6.07
N ASN A 364 -26.83 -24.43 -7.00
CA ASN A 364 -26.56 -25.33 -8.10
C ASN A 364 -25.46 -24.79 -9.02
N TRP A 365 -25.46 -23.49 -9.31
CA TRP A 365 -24.37 -22.87 -10.07
C TRP A 365 -23.03 -23.03 -9.35
N TYR A 366 -22.98 -22.73 -8.05
CA TYR A 366 -21.76 -22.81 -7.24
C TYR A 366 -21.14 -24.22 -7.24
N LYS A 367 -21.97 -25.26 -7.08
CA LYS A 367 -21.50 -26.65 -7.06
C LYS A 367 -20.95 -27.15 -8.40
N ASN A 368 -21.40 -26.57 -9.51
CA ASN A 368 -21.07 -27.06 -10.86
C ASN A 368 -20.06 -26.18 -11.61
N VAL A 369 -19.81 -24.95 -11.15
CA VAL A 369 -18.92 -24.02 -11.84
C VAL A 369 -17.46 -24.46 -11.71
N GLN A 370 -16.67 -24.23 -12.77
CA GLN A 370 -15.24 -24.56 -12.81
C GLN A 370 -14.44 -23.43 -13.48
N PHE A 371 -13.57 -22.77 -12.71
CA PHE A 371 -12.76 -21.63 -13.19
C PHE A 371 -11.41 -22.02 -13.78
N THR A 372 -10.99 -23.28 -13.63
CA THR A 372 -9.71 -23.78 -14.13
C THR A 372 -9.71 -23.84 -15.67
N ASN A 373 -8.60 -23.42 -16.29
CA ASN A 373 -8.39 -23.40 -17.74
C ASN A 373 -9.45 -22.61 -18.55
N LYS A 374 -10.09 -21.60 -17.95
CA LYS A 374 -11.03 -20.70 -18.63
C LYS A 374 -10.32 -19.42 -19.07
N SER A 375 -10.51 -19.03 -20.33
CA SER A 375 -10.09 -17.71 -20.83
C SER A 375 -10.92 -16.59 -20.21
N ASN A 376 -10.40 -15.36 -20.21
CA ASN A 376 -11.12 -14.21 -19.66
C ASN A 376 -12.48 -13.99 -20.35
N THR A 377 -12.58 -14.22 -21.67
CA THR A 377 -13.86 -14.18 -22.38
C THR A 377 -14.87 -15.19 -21.83
N LYS A 378 -14.45 -16.44 -21.59
CA LYS A 378 -15.34 -17.46 -20.99
C LYS A 378 -15.77 -17.08 -19.58
N LYS A 379 -14.85 -16.52 -18.78
CA LYS A 379 -15.15 -16.04 -17.43
C LYS A 379 -16.22 -14.93 -17.46
N ARG A 380 -16.12 -13.97 -18.39
CA ARG A 380 -17.14 -12.92 -18.57
C ARG A 380 -18.51 -13.50 -18.90
N ASN A 381 -18.59 -14.46 -19.83
CA ASN A 381 -19.85 -15.12 -20.18
C ASN A 381 -20.46 -15.88 -18.99
N MET A 382 -19.63 -16.56 -18.18
CA MET A 382 -20.10 -17.22 -16.96
C MET A 382 -20.69 -16.23 -15.96
N PHE A 383 -20.15 -15.01 -15.90
CA PHE A 383 -20.69 -13.95 -15.05
C PHE A 383 -22.02 -13.42 -15.59
N GLU A 384 -22.12 -13.17 -16.90
CA GLU A 384 -23.39 -12.80 -17.53
C GLU A 384 -24.50 -13.84 -17.29
N GLU A 385 -24.15 -15.12 -17.29
CA GLU A 385 -25.11 -16.21 -17.01
C GLU A 385 -25.58 -16.23 -15.56
N ILE A 386 -24.68 -16.05 -14.59
CA ILE A 386 -25.07 -16.06 -13.16
C ILE A 386 -25.91 -14.83 -12.80
N LEU A 387 -25.66 -13.67 -13.43
CA LEU A 387 -26.42 -12.45 -13.17
C LEU A 387 -27.92 -12.57 -13.48
N LYS A 388 -28.30 -13.47 -14.41
CA LYS A 388 -29.71 -13.76 -14.69
C LYS A 388 -30.46 -14.30 -13.47
N ILE A 389 -29.75 -14.81 -12.46
CA ILE A 389 -30.36 -15.26 -11.20
C ILE A 389 -30.90 -14.08 -10.40
N ALA A 390 -30.24 -12.92 -10.43
CA ALA A 390 -30.66 -11.73 -9.68
C ALA A 390 -31.96 -11.10 -10.21
N THR A 391 -32.33 -11.39 -11.46
CA THR A 391 -33.50 -10.81 -12.13
C THR A 391 -34.73 -11.73 -12.15
N ILE A 392 -34.67 -12.88 -11.46
CA ILE A 392 -35.80 -13.82 -11.27
C ILE A 392 -36.58 -13.39 -10.05
#